data_AF-A0A960IGU1-F1
#
_entry.id   AF-A0A960IGU1-F1
#
_cell.length_a   1.000
_cell.length_b   1.000
_cell.length_c   1.000
_cell.angle_alpha   90.00
_cell.angle_beta   90.00
_cell.angle_gamma   90.00
#
_symmetry.space_group_name_H-M   'P 1'
#
loop_
_entity.id
_entity.type
_entity.pdbx_description
1 polymer ?
#
loop_
_entity_poly.entity_id
_entity_poly.type
_entity_poly.pdbx_seq_one_letter_code
_entity_poly.pdbx_strand_id
1 'polypeptide(L)'
;MGDADSRGERSSDAGSGEQGLSHLRAGPHGLESRMVDVSAKASTSREAVAAARVRFPSGVLERVLAGAGPKGPVTEVARVAGVLAAKRTGEWIPMCHPLALDLV
;
A
#
# COMPACT_ATOMS: atom_id res chain seq x y z
N MET A 1 13.73 -49.57 -14.98
CA MET A 1 14.81 -50.50 -14.63
C MET A 1 16.08 -49.67 -14.51
N GLY A 2 16.63 -49.54 -13.30
CA GLY A 2 17.82 -48.75 -12.95
C GLY A 2 17.49 -47.27 -12.65
N ASP A 3 17.46 -46.79 -11.39
CA ASP A 3 18.58 -46.60 -10.42
C ASP A 3 19.67 -45.67 -10.97
N ALA A 4 20.29 -44.75 -10.23
CA ALA A 4 20.11 -44.16 -8.92
C ALA A 4 21.17 -43.04 -8.83
N ASP A 5 20.88 -42.03 -8.01
CA ASP A 5 21.81 -41.22 -7.21
C ASP A 5 23.01 -40.51 -7.90
N SER A 6 22.96 -39.17 -7.94
CA SER A 6 24.11 -38.37 -7.50
C SER A 6 23.64 -36.98 -7.08
N ARG A 7 23.59 -36.82 -5.76
CA ARG A 7 23.35 -35.61 -4.99
C ARG A 7 24.26 -34.47 -5.41
N GLY A 8 23.65 -33.33 -5.72
CA GLY A 8 24.23 -32.00 -5.52
C GLY A 8 23.48 -31.36 -4.36
N GLU A 9 24.18 -31.14 -3.27
CA GLU A 9 23.67 -30.71 -1.96
C GLU A 9 22.91 -29.38 -2.08
N ARG A 10 21.58 -29.42 -1.92
CA ARG A 10 20.85 -28.22 -1.52
C ARG A 10 21.20 -27.98 -0.07
N SER A 11 22.13 -27.05 0.16
CA SER A 11 22.36 -26.45 1.45
C SER A 11 21.00 -26.02 2.02
N SER A 12 20.56 -26.78 3.01
CA SER A 12 19.40 -26.49 3.82
C SER A 12 19.70 -25.24 4.64
N ASP A 13 19.42 -24.06 4.08
CA ASP A 13 19.15 -22.91 4.93
C ASP A 13 17.68 -22.96 5.31
N ALA A 14 17.39 -23.84 6.27
CA ALA A 14 16.15 -23.86 7.01
C ALA A 14 16.13 -22.66 7.97
N GLY A 15 16.06 -21.46 7.40
CA GLY A 15 15.74 -20.22 8.11
C GLY A 15 14.23 -20.09 8.31
N SER A 16 13.60 -21.07 8.96
CA SER A 16 12.25 -20.90 9.48
C SER A 16 12.30 -19.97 10.69
N GLY A 17 12.09 -18.67 10.48
CA GLY A 17 11.90 -17.67 11.51
C GLY A 17 10.96 -16.59 11.00
N GLU A 18 9.87 -16.35 11.72
CA GLU A 18 8.78 -15.43 11.40
C GLU A 18 9.25 -14.10 10.78
N GLN A 19 8.71 -13.71 9.62
CA GLN A 19 8.96 -12.38 9.07
C GLN A 19 8.37 -11.33 10.02
N GLY A 20 9.24 -10.73 10.84
CA GLY A 20 8.86 -9.82 11.91
C GLY A 20 8.08 -8.60 11.39
N LEU A 21 6.98 -8.28 12.08
CA LEU A 21 6.16 -7.09 11.82
C LEU A 21 7.02 -5.83 12.00
N SER A 22 7.24 -5.05 10.94
CA SER A 22 8.19 -3.92 10.98
C SER A 22 7.66 -2.70 11.76
N HIS A 23 6.38 -2.39 11.60
CA HIS A 23 5.67 -1.28 12.27
C HIS A 23 5.19 -1.61 13.67
N LEU A 24 5.40 -2.84 14.14
CA LEU A 24 5.09 -3.25 15.51
C LEU A 24 6.40 -3.64 16.21
N ARG A 25 6.44 -3.50 17.53
CA ARG A 25 7.53 -4.00 18.37
C ARG A 25 6.96 -4.66 19.62
N ALA A 26 7.72 -5.58 20.21
CA ALA A 26 7.40 -6.06 21.55
C ALA A 26 7.60 -4.93 22.58
N GLY A 27 6.62 -4.75 23.45
CA GLY A 27 6.63 -3.85 24.58
C GLY A 27 6.13 -4.56 25.85
N PRO A 28 6.18 -3.88 27.01
CA PRO A 28 5.78 -4.45 28.30
C PRO A 28 4.32 -4.93 28.37
N HIS A 29 3.45 -4.44 27.48
CA HIS A 29 2.03 -4.78 27.43
C HIS A 29 1.62 -5.54 26.16
N GLY A 30 2.59 -6.09 25.39
CA GLY A 30 2.33 -6.77 24.12
C GLY A 30 2.90 -6.02 22.92
N LEU A 31 2.27 -6.14 21.75
CA LEU A 31 2.72 -5.45 20.53
C LEU A 31 2.34 -3.96 20.55
N GLU A 32 3.33 -3.09 20.37
CA GLU A 32 3.18 -1.63 20.29
C GLU A 32 3.52 -1.11 18.89
N SER A 33 2.78 -0.10 18.40
CA SER A 33 3.06 0.58 17.13
C SER A 33 4.32 1.43 17.19
N ARG A 34 5.13 1.40 16.13
CA ARG A 34 6.25 2.30 15.94
C ARG A 34 6.38 2.72 14.47
N MET A 35 6.88 3.94 14.26
CA MET A 35 7.38 4.34 12.96
C MET A 35 8.78 3.73 12.76
N VAL A 36 9.00 3.12 11.60
CA VAL A 36 10.29 2.46 11.28
C VAL A 36 11.32 3.54 10.94
N ASP A 37 12.51 3.50 11.52
CA ASP A 37 13.60 4.37 11.07
C ASP A 37 14.08 3.94 9.67
N VAL A 38 14.07 4.88 8.73
CA VAL A 38 14.49 4.67 7.33
C VAL A 38 15.67 5.55 6.93
N SER A 39 16.30 6.25 7.89
CA SER A 39 17.40 7.20 7.65
C SER A 39 18.61 6.58 6.96
N ALA A 40 18.92 5.31 7.25
CA ALA A 40 20.03 4.58 6.63
C ALA A 40 19.74 4.05 5.22
N LYS A 41 18.50 4.17 4.73
CA LYS A 41 18.12 3.68 3.39
C LYS A 41 18.51 4.71 2.33
N ALA A 42 19.09 4.25 1.23
CA ALA A 42 19.38 5.11 0.08
C ALA A 42 18.09 5.70 -0.52
N SER A 43 18.14 6.98 -0.87
CA SER A 43 17.07 7.63 -1.62
C SER A 43 17.04 7.11 -3.05
N THR A 44 15.87 6.70 -3.51
CA THR A 44 15.63 6.18 -4.86
C THR A 44 14.28 6.67 -5.35
N SER A 45 14.09 6.77 -6.67
CA SER A 45 12.74 6.97 -7.23
C SER A 45 11.85 5.77 -6.88
N ARG A 46 10.59 6.04 -6.52
CA ARG A 46 9.61 5.04 -6.11
C ARG A 46 8.26 5.37 -6.73
N GLU A 47 7.58 4.34 -7.22
CA GLU A 47 6.24 4.42 -7.77
C GLU A 47 5.36 3.34 -7.14
N ALA A 48 4.07 3.65 -6.95
CA ALA A 48 3.07 2.70 -6.49
C ALA A 48 1.75 2.96 -7.22
N VAL A 49 1.05 1.88 -7.61
CA VAL A 49 -0.25 1.93 -8.29
C VAL A 49 -1.30 1.23 -7.43
N ALA A 50 -2.44 1.88 -7.23
CA ALA A 50 -3.58 1.33 -6.48
C ALA A 50 -4.89 1.61 -7.23
N ALA A 51 -5.92 0.79 -6.97
CA ALA A 51 -7.24 0.95 -7.57
C ALA A 51 -8.35 0.70 -6.54
N ALA A 52 -9.49 1.37 -6.73
CA ALA A 52 -10.70 1.19 -5.94
C ALA A 52 -11.94 1.14 -6.85
N ARG A 53 -13.05 0.62 -6.32
CA ARG A 53 -14.33 0.55 -7.04
C ARG A 53 -15.45 1.08 -6.17
N VAL A 54 -16.35 1.86 -6.77
CA VAL A 54 -17.60 2.32 -6.15
C VAL A 54 -18.74 1.63 -6.86
N ARG A 55 -19.58 0.91 -6.11
CA ARG A 55 -20.78 0.25 -6.64
C ARG A 55 -21.95 1.23 -6.58
N PHE A 56 -22.65 1.37 -7.70
CA PHE A 56 -23.81 2.22 -7.81
C PHE A 56 -25.10 1.40 -7.93
N PRO A 57 -26.24 1.94 -7.49
CA PRO A 57 -27.55 1.45 -7.91
C PRO A 57 -27.72 1.55 -9.43
N SER A 58 -28.68 0.80 -9.97
CA SER A 58 -29.00 0.83 -11.40
C SER A 58 -29.34 2.24 -11.88
N GLY A 59 -28.89 2.60 -13.09
CA GLY A 59 -29.17 3.90 -13.72
C GLY A 59 -28.39 5.10 -13.14
N VAL A 60 -27.63 4.93 -12.05
CA VAL A 60 -26.84 6.02 -11.44
C VAL A 60 -25.49 6.14 -12.11
N LEU A 61 -24.86 5.02 -12.50
CA LEU A 61 -23.54 5.03 -13.14
C LEU A 61 -23.55 5.85 -14.43
N GLU A 62 -24.57 5.69 -15.26
CA GLU A 62 -24.74 6.41 -16.51
C GLU A 62 -24.80 7.93 -16.28
N ARG A 63 -25.53 8.36 -15.24
CA ARG A 63 -25.60 9.78 -14.85
C ARG A 63 -24.26 10.30 -14.33
N VAL A 64 -23.56 9.51 -13.52
CA VAL A 64 -22.23 9.84 -13.00
C VAL A 64 -21.23 10.03 -14.14
N LEU A 65 -21.20 9.09 -15.09
CA LEU A 65 -20.29 9.14 -16.25
C LEU A 65 -20.64 10.29 -17.20
N ALA A 66 -21.92 10.64 -17.33
CA ALA A 66 -22.36 11.81 -18.10
C ALA A 66 -22.10 13.15 -17.39
N GLY A 67 -21.60 13.15 -16.14
CA GLY A 67 -21.48 14.37 -15.32
C GLY A 67 -22.82 15.01 -14.97
N ALA A 68 -23.92 14.27 -15.14
CA ALA A 68 -25.29 14.75 -15.00
C ALA A 68 -25.78 14.52 -13.57
N GLY A 69 -25.68 15.54 -12.73
CA GLY A 69 -26.20 15.51 -11.36
C GLY A 69 -26.44 16.91 -10.82
N PRO A 70 -27.25 17.06 -9.75
CA PRO A 70 -27.59 18.37 -9.18
C PRO A 70 -26.39 19.10 -8.57
N LYS A 71 -25.26 18.41 -8.38
CA LYS A 71 -23.99 18.94 -7.85
C LYS A 71 -22.90 19.04 -8.94
N GLY A 72 -23.25 18.79 -10.21
CA GLY A 72 -22.29 18.73 -11.31
C GLY A 72 -21.50 17.42 -11.37
N PRO A 73 -20.33 17.42 -12.04
CA PRO A 73 -19.55 16.22 -12.32
C PRO A 73 -18.81 15.71 -11.08
N VAL A 74 -19.31 14.62 -10.50
CA VAL A 74 -18.74 14.00 -9.30
C VAL A 74 -17.36 13.37 -9.53
N THR A 75 -17.03 12.99 -10.76
CA THR A 75 -15.75 12.38 -11.13
C THR A 75 -14.59 13.37 -11.01
N GLU A 76 -14.79 14.63 -11.40
CA GLU A 76 -13.77 15.68 -11.27
C GLU A 76 -13.51 16.02 -9.81
N VAL A 77 -14.57 16.13 -9.00
CA VAL A 77 -14.42 16.33 -7.56
C VAL A 77 -13.67 15.15 -6.92
N ALA A 78 -14.02 13.91 -7.30
CA ALA A 78 -13.35 12.71 -6.80
C ALA A 78 -11.86 12.65 -7.20
N ARG A 79 -11.50 13.09 -8.41
CA ARG A 79 -10.10 13.19 -8.87
C ARG A 79 -9.30 14.13 -7.98
N VAL A 80 -9.79 15.36 -7.78
CA VAL A 80 -9.11 16.35 -6.95
C VAL A 80 -9.02 15.87 -5.49
N ALA A 81 -10.10 15.28 -4.97
CA ALA A 81 -10.10 14.71 -3.62
C ALA A 81 -9.05 13.60 -3.46
N GLY A 82 -8.88 12.74 -4.47
CA GLY A 82 -7.85 11.70 -4.48
C GLY A 82 -6.42 12.27 -4.44
N VAL A 83 -6.15 13.32 -5.22
CA VAL A 83 -4.84 14.00 -5.20
C VAL A 83 -4.55 14.62 -3.84
N LEU A 84 -5.53 15.29 -3.24
CA LEU A 84 -5.39 15.88 -1.90
C LEU A 84 -5.22 14.81 -0.82
N ALA A 85 -5.94 13.69 -0.94
CA ALA A 85 -5.79 12.54 -0.05
C ALA A 85 -4.39 11.95 -0.10
N ALA A 86 -3.83 11.73 -1.30
CA ALA A 86 -2.48 11.21 -1.47
C ALA A 86 -1.45 12.08 -0.73
N LYS A 87 -1.51 13.39 -0.92
CA LYS A 87 -0.59 14.36 -0.28
C LYS A 87 -0.72 14.42 1.25
N ARG A 88 -1.90 14.11 1.79
CA ARG A 88 -2.17 14.08 3.25
C ARG A 88 -2.01 12.69 3.88
N THR A 89 -1.50 11.70 3.15
CA THR A 89 -1.41 10.32 3.66
C THR A 89 -0.61 10.22 4.97
N GLY A 90 0.47 10.98 5.11
CA GLY A 90 1.28 11.02 6.34
C GLY A 90 0.58 11.67 7.54
N GLU A 91 -0.49 12.45 7.31
CA GLU A 91 -1.33 13.00 8.38
C GLU A 91 -2.39 12.01 8.84
N TRP A 92 -2.86 11.13 7.93
CA TRP A 92 -3.97 10.22 8.18
C TRP A 92 -3.54 8.84 8.67
N ILE A 93 -2.40 8.33 8.20
CA ILE A 93 -1.93 6.99 8.55
C ILE A 93 -0.81 7.12 9.61
N PRO A 94 -1.06 6.76 10.89
CA PRO A 94 -0.18 7.13 12.00
C PRO A 94 1.29 6.69 11.87
N MET A 95 1.55 5.57 11.20
CA MET A 95 2.89 4.99 11.07
C MET A 95 3.52 5.21 9.68
N CYS A 96 2.90 6.04 8.83
CA CYS A 96 3.48 6.46 7.57
C CYS A 96 4.45 7.62 7.78
N HIS A 97 5.59 7.58 7.09
CA HIS A 97 6.48 8.74 6.99
C HIS A 97 5.82 9.83 6.15
N PRO A 98 5.89 11.10 6.58
CA PRO A 98 5.60 12.22 5.70
C PRO A 98 6.57 12.24 4.53
N LEU A 99 6.06 12.27 3.29
CA LEU A 99 6.84 12.27 2.07
C LEU A 99 6.42 13.42 1.16
N ALA A 100 7.40 14.06 0.52
CA ALA A 100 7.14 14.94 -0.60
C ALA A 100 6.82 14.07 -1.83
N LEU A 101 5.63 14.26 -2.42
CA LEU A 101 5.23 13.55 -3.63
C LEU A 101 5.58 14.39 -4.86
N ASP A 102 6.36 13.82 -5.77
CA ASP A 102 6.73 14.48 -7.03
C ASP A 102 5.57 14.48 -8.04
N LEU A 103 4.77 13.40 -8.07
CA LEU A 103 3.64 13.21 -8.98
C LEU A 103 2.50 12.46 -8.27
N VAL A 104 1.25 12.83 -8.61
CA VAL A 104 0.01 12.12 -8.25
C VAL A 104 -0.93 12.10 -9.45
#